data_AF-A0A954L729-F1
#
_entry.id   AF-A0A954L729-F1
#
_cell.length_a   1.000
_cell.length_b   1.000
_cell.length_c   1.000
_cell.angle_alpha   90.00
_cell.angle_beta   90.00
_cell.angle_gamma   90.00
#
_symmetry.space_group_name_H-M   'P 1'
#
loop_
_entity.id
_entity.type
_entity.pdbx_description
1 polymer ?
#
loop_
_entity_poly.entity_id
_entity_poly.type
_entity_poly.pdbx_seq_one_letter_code
_entity_poly.pdbx_strand_id
1 'polypeptide(L)'
;MNGSNGVQFDGEAAGDGAGESISSAGDVNGDGFADVLIRAANGGQSGRAYVVFGQSAGFLSPLALGSLNGQNGFRLDSTEGDGQVSSVSGLGDVNGDGVDDLIVGTLRTAAGLPAAQRSYVLFGNRNGFDAAIALSALGGTVGFRIDGEAVGSPTVSAAGDVNGDGLNDLLVG
;
A
#
# COMPACT_ATOMS: atom_id res chain seq x y z
N MET A 1 -7.30 -4.15 -24.35
CA MET A 1 -6.93 -4.96 -23.16
C MET A 1 -8.18 -5.71 -22.74
N ASN A 2 -8.11 -7.03 -22.58
CA ASN A 2 -9.28 -7.87 -22.30
C ASN A 2 -9.20 -8.63 -20.97
N GLY A 3 -8.29 -8.24 -20.07
CA GLY A 3 -8.10 -8.91 -18.78
C GLY A 3 -7.14 -10.10 -18.82
N SER A 4 -6.90 -10.68 -20.00
CA SER A 4 -5.96 -11.80 -20.19
C SER A 4 -4.60 -11.37 -20.77
N ASN A 5 -4.53 -10.20 -21.42
CA ASN A 5 -3.31 -9.65 -22.01
C ASN A 5 -2.96 -8.24 -21.52
N GLY A 6 -3.61 -7.81 -20.44
CA GLY A 6 -3.51 -6.48 -19.87
C GLY A 6 -4.82 -6.08 -19.21
N VAL A 7 -4.71 -5.20 -18.22
CA VAL A 7 -5.81 -4.76 -17.37
C VAL A 7 -5.77 -3.24 -17.31
N GLN A 8 -6.93 -2.61 -17.48
CA GLN A 8 -7.10 -1.20 -17.17
C GLN A 8 -7.70 -1.07 -15.76
N PHE A 9 -7.10 -0.23 -14.92
CA PHE A 9 -7.65 0.14 -13.62
C PHE A 9 -8.31 1.51 -13.72
N ASP A 10 -9.59 1.59 -13.34
CA ASP A 10 -10.33 2.85 -13.30
C ASP A 10 -10.36 3.37 -11.87
N GLY A 11 -9.89 4.62 -11.71
CA GLY A 11 -9.98 5.37 -10.45
C GLY A 11 -11.43 5.55 -9.98
N GLU A 12 -11.60 5.87 -8.70
CA GLU A 12 -12.93 6.09 -8.11
C GLU A 12 -13.55 7.43 -8.56
N ALA A 13 -12.72 8.43 -8.84
CA ALA A 13 -13.18 9.75 -9.24
C ALA A 13 -12.26 10.41 -10.27
N ALA A 14 -12.83 11.29 -11.09
CA ALA A 14 -12.04 12.07 -12.04
C ALA A 14 -11.00 12.93 -11.32
N GLY A 15 -9.73 12.74 -11.68
CA GLY A 15 -8.61 13.48 -11.08
C GLY A 15 -8.12 12.96 -9.74
N ASP A 16 -8.55 11.77 -9.29
CA ASP A 16 -8.09 11.15 -8.04
C ASP A 16 -6.61 10.73 -8.04
N GLY A 17 -5.94 10.82 -9.19
CA GLY A 17 -4.53 10.48 -9.33
C GLY A 17 -4.26 8.98 -9.25
N ALA A 18 -5.28 8.13 -9.41
CA ALA A 18 -5.09 6.68 -9.45
C ALA A 18 -4.13 6.29 -10.59
N GLY A 19 -3.11 5.50 -10.24
CA GLY A 19 -2.09 5.07 -11.19
C GLY A 19 -0.92 6.05 -11.35
N GLU A 20 -0.85 7.14 -10.58
CA GLU A 20 0.33 8.02 -10.52
C GLU A 20 1.61 7.26 -10.09
N SER A 21 1.45 6.21 -9.28
CA SER A 21 2.51 5.27 -8.94
C SER A 21 1.91 3.87 -8.81
N ILE A 22 2.59 2.89 -9.39
CA ILE A 22 2.22 1.48 -9.37
C ILE A 22 3.46 0.67 -8.99
N SER A 23 3.31 -0.27 -8.06
CA SER A 23 4.35 -1.22 -7.69
C SER A 23 3.77 -2.62 -7.52
N SER A 24 4.63 -3.63 -7.55
CA SER A 24 4.27 -4.95 -7.00
C SER A 24 4.07 -4.80 -5.49
N ALA A 25 3.01 -5.39 -4.94
CA ALA A 25 2.85 -5.52 -3.50
C ALA A 25 3.52 -6.80 -2.96
N GLY A 26 3.80 -7.78 -3.84
CA GLY A 26 4.08 -9.15 -3.41
C GLY A 26 2.78 -9.93 -3.27
N ASP A 27 2.82 -11.14 -2.73
CA ASP A 27 1.63 -11.94 -2.39
C ASP A 27 1.16 -11.59 -0.98
N VAL A 28 0.31 -10.56 -0.85
CA VAL A 28 -0.09 -9.99 0.46
C VAL A 28 -1.28 -10.72 1.07
N ASN A 29 -2.00 -11.52 0.28
CA ASN A 29 -3.09 -12.37 0.74
C ASN A 29 -2.66 -13.86 0.86
N GLY A 30 -1.44 -14.21 0.44
CA GLY A 30 -0.86 -15.54 0.56
C GLY A 30 -1.51 -16.60 -0.34
N ASP A 31 -2.07 -16.20 -1.50
CA ASP A 31 -2.74 -17.08 -2.44
C ASP A 31 -1.82 -17.63 -3.56
N GLY A 32 -0.55 -17.22 -3.54
CA GLY A 32 0.49 -17.61 -4.48
C GLY A 32 0.58 -16.71 -5.72
N PHE A 33 -0.20 -15.64 -5.81
CA PHE A 33 -0.13 -14.66 -6.89
C PHE A 33 0.36 -13.30 -6.38
N ALA A 34 1.25 -12.67 -7.14
CA ALA A 34 1.69 -11.32 -6.80
C ALA A 34 0.55 -10.30 -7.04
N ASP A 35 0.35 -9.45 -6.05
CA ASP A 35 -0.66 -8.40 -6.01
C ASP A 35 -0.11 -7.06 -6.52
N VAL A 36 -1.03 -6.18 -6.91
CA VAL A 36 -0.71 -4.86 -7.48
C VAL A 36 -1.05 -3.76 -6.48
N LEU A 37 -0.08 -2.88 -6.21
CA LEU A 37 -0.23 -1.72 -5.35
C LEU A 37 -0.32 -0.46 -6.20
N ILE A 38 -1.38 0.32 -6.01
CA ILE A 38 -1.70 1.51 -6.81
C ILE A 38 -1.90 2.69 -5.88
N ARG A 39 -1.15 3.77 -6.10
CA ARG A 39 -1.35 5.04 -5.40
C ARG A 39 -2.40 5.88 -6.13
N ALA A 40 -3.27 6.53 -5.36
CA ALA A 40 -4.17 7.58 -5.80
C ALA A 40 -4.00 8.81 -4.90
N ALA A 41 -3.12 9.72 -5.31
CA ALA A 41 -2.73 10.87 -4.50
C ALA A 41 -3.92 11.76 -4.12
N ASN A 42 -4.87 11.96 -5.03
CA ASN A 42 -5.99 12.85 -4.79
C ASN A 42 -7.28 12.07 -4.48
N GLY A 43 -7.16 10.77 -4.12
CA GLY A 43 -8.27 9.94 -3.68
C GLY A 43 -8.69 10.28 -2.25
N GLY A 44 -9.96 10.60 -2.02
CA GLY A 44 -10.43 11.00 -0.69
C GLY A 44 -9.85 12.34 -0.23
N GLN A 45 -9.71 12.54 1.09
CA GLN A 45 -9.22 13.82 1.66
C GLN A 45 -7.68 13.94 1.66
N SER A 46 -6.96 12.83 1.80
CA SER A 46 -5.49 12.84 1.98
C SER A 46 -4.80 11.74 1.18
N GLY A 47 -5.42 11.32 0.07
CA GLY A 47 -4.93 10.24 -0.78
C GLY A 47 -5.31 8.84 -0.28
N ARG A 48 -5.21 7.90 -1.21
CA ARG A 48 -5.45 6.48 -0.99
C ARG A 48 -4.36 5.64 -1.63
N ALA A 49 -4.23 4.42 -1.14
CA ALA A 49 -3.59 3.34 -1.87
C ALA A 49 -4.61 2.21 -2.09
N TYR A 50 -4.46 1.45 -3.16
CA TYR A 50 -5.27 0.28 -3.47
C TYR A 50 -4.36 -0.91 -3.66
N VAL A 51 -4.74 -2.05 -3.08
CA VAL A 51 -4.14 -3.34 -3.37
C VAL A 51 -5.16 -4.13 -4.17
N VAL A 52 -4.77 -4.60 -5.34
CA VAL A 52 -5.57 -5.47 -6.19
C VAL A 52 -4.95 -6.85 -6.17
N PHE A 53 -5.73 -7.87 -5.76
CA PHE A 53 -5.19 -9.21 -5.64
C PHE A 53 -4.93 -9.87 -7.00
N GLY A 54 -3.75 -10.47 -7.13
CA GLY A 54 -3.39 -11.33 -8.24
C GLY A 54 -4.35 -12.50 -8.37
N GLN A 55 -4.57 -12.98 -9.59
CA GLN A 55 -5.35 -14.21 -9.80
C GLN A 55 -5.02 -14.88 -11.13
N SER A 56 -5.15 -16.21 -11.16
CA SER A 56 -4.96 -17.01 -12.37
C SER A 56 -6.08 -16.85 -13.42
N ALA A 57 -7.28 -16.47 -13.00
CA ALA A 57 -8.43 -16.33 -13.90
C ALA A 57 -8.37 -15.06 -14.78
N GLY A 58 -7.36 -14.21 -14.59
CA GLY A 58 -7.28 -12.88 -15.19
C GLY A 58 -8.23 -11.89 -14.52
N PHE A 59 -8.18 -10.63 -14.95
CA PHE A 59 -9.00 -9.57 -14.35
C PHE A 59 -10.16 -9.16 -15.24
N LEU A 60 -11.19 -8.56 -14.65
CA LEU A 60 -12.10 -7.72 -15.42
C LEU A 60 -11.34 -6.52 -15.98
N SER A 61 -11.64 -6.12 -17.21
CA SER A 61 -11.01 -4.96 -17.84
C SER A 61 -12.09 -4.08 -18.49
N PRO A 62 -12.31 -2.84 -17.99
CA PRO A 62 -11.62 -2.23 -16.85
C PRO A 62 -12.03 -2.84 -15.49
N LEU A 63 -11.14 -2.78 -14.51
CA LEU A 63 -11.42 -3.03 -13.10
C LEU A 63 -11.57 -1.68 -12.38
N ALA A 64 -12.73 -1.41 -11.81
CA ALA A 64 -12.96 -0.21 -11.01
C ALA A 64 -12.37 -0.38 -9.60
N LEU A 65 -11.48 0.51 -9.18
CA LEU A 65 -10.83 0.46 -7.86
C LEU A 65 -11.83 0.61 -6.70
N GLY A 66 -12.94 1.33 -6.91
CA GLY A 66 -14.05 1.41 -5.96
C GLY A 66 -14.86 0.13 -5.80
N SER A 67 -14.62 -0.89 -6.63
CA SER A 67 -15.29 -2.20 -6.52
C SER A 67 -14.52 -3.21 -5.66
N LEU A 68 -13.38 -2.80 -5.11
CA LEU A 68 -12.59 -3.63 -4.20
C LEU A 68 -13.35 -3.88 -2.90
N ASN A 69 -13.38 -5.15 -2.47
CA ASN A 69 -14.30 -5.61 -1.42
C ASN A 69 -13.67 -6.53 -0.36
N GLY A 70 -12.35 -6.63 -0.34
CA GLY A 70 -11.61 -7.51 0.56
C GLY A 70 -11.34 -8.92 0.01
N GLN A 71 -12.06 -9.34 -1.05
CA GLN A 71 -11.87 -10.62 -1.73
C GLN A 71 -11.09 -10.49 -3.05
N ASN A 72 -11.17 -9.33 -3.69
CA ASN A 72 -10.46 -9.01 -4.94
C ASN A 72 -9.40 -7.92 -4.76
N GLY A 73 -9.12 -7.56 -3.50
CA GLY A 73 -8.28 -6.44 -3.11
C GLY A 73 -8.98 -5.52 -2.11
N PHE A 74 -8.29 -4.48 -1.68
CA PHE A 74 -8.76 -3.52 -0.69
C PHE A 74 -8.14 -2.13 -0.91
N ARG A 75 -8.66 -1.13 -0.20
CA ARG A 75 -8.05 0.20 -0.17
C ARG A 75 -7.52 0.57 1.22
N LEU A 76 -6.51 1.42 1.21
CA LEU A 76 -5.91 2.05 2.38
C LEU A 76 -6.26 3.54 2.34
N ASP A 77 -7.01 3.98 3.35
CA ASP A 77 -7.53 5.33 3.48
C ASP A 77 -6.63 6.16 4.41
N SER A 78 -6.07 7.25 3.90
CA SER A 78 -5.37 8.25 4.71
C SER A 78 -6.32 9.37 5.15
N THR A 79 -6.12 9.90 6.34
CA THR A 79 -6.84 11.07 6.86
C THR A 79 -5.94 12.29 6.98
N GLU A 80 -6.52 13.48 7.20
CA GLU A 80 -5.76 14.72 7.41
C GLU A 80 -4.72 14.58 8.54
N GLY A 81 -5.07 13.81 9.58
CA GLY A 81 -4.18 13.53 10.70
C GLY A 81 -2.96 12.71 10.31
N ASP A 82 -3.10 11.80 9.33
CA ASP A 82 -2.07 10.89 8.83
C ASP A 82 -1.14 11.58 7.83
N GLY A 83 -1.69 12.45 6.98
CA GLY A 83 -0.96 13.18 5.94
C GLY A 83 -1.28 12.67 4.54
N GLN A 84 -0.75 13.37 3.55
CA GLN A 84 -1.02 13.07 2.15
C GLN A 84 -0.25 11.82 1.71
N VAL A 85 -0.92 10.80 1.17
CA VAL A 85 -0.24 9.60 0.62
C VAL A 85 0.76 10.04 -0.45
N SER A 86 2.04 9.76 -0.22
CA SER A 86 3.16 10.21 -1.06
C SER A 86 3.87 9.07 -1.77
N SER A 87 3.91 7.88 -1.17
CA SER A 87 4.61 6.72 -1.72
C SER A 87 3.96 5.41 -1.26
N VAL A 88 4.15 4.37 -2.07
CA VAL A 88 3.69 3.00 -1.80
C VAL A 88 4.77 2.02 -2.27
N SER A 89 4.98 0.92 -1.54
CA SER A 89 5.90 -0.17 -1.94
C SER A 89 5.51 -1.49 -1.28
N GLY A 90 5.80 -2.62 -1.95
CA GLY A 90 5.91 -3.92 -1.27
C GLY A 90 7.18 -3.97 -0.43
N LEU A 91 7.14 -4.72 0.68
CA LEU A 91 8.26 -4.95 1.58
C LEU A 91 8.75 -6.40 1.60
N GLY A 92 7.97 -7.33 1.05
CA GLY A 92 8.14 -8.75 1.32
C GLY A 92 7.73 -9.09 2.75
N ASP A 93 7.90 -10.34 3.17
CA ASP A 93 7.61 -10.78 4.54
C ASP A 93 8.63 -10.19 5.54
N VAL A 94 8.23 -9.18 6.32
CA VAL A 94 9.07 -8.55 7.35
C VAL A 94 8.73 -9.06 8.76
N ASN A 95 7.62 -9.79 8.93
CA ASN A 95 7.18 -10.29 10.23
C ASN A 95 7.39 -11.82 10.41
N GLY A 96 7.77 -12.53 9.35
CA GLY A 96 8.10 -13.95 9.32
C GLY A 96 6.89 -14.88 9.22
N ASP A 97 5.73 -14.40 8.78
CA ASP A 97 4.52 -15.22 8.66
C ASP A 97 4.35 -15.91 7.28
N GLY A 98 5.28 -15.65 6.37
CA GLY A 98 5.35 -16.18 5.01
C GLY A 98 4.39 -15.52 4.03
N VAL A 99 3.89 -14.32 4.33
CA VAL A 99 3.06 -13.48 3.44
C VAL A 99 3.77 -12.16 3.23
N ASP A 100 3.70 -11.59 2.04
CA ASP A 100 4.37 -10.32 1.79
C ASP A 100 3.65 -9.15 2.48
N ASP A 101 4.44 -8.26 3.07
CA ASP A 101 3.97 -7.04 3.71
C ASP A 101 4.11 -5.83 2.75
N LEU A 102 3.46 -4.72 3.09
CA LEU A 102 3.55 -3.48 2.31
C LEU A 102 3.74 -2.25 3.19
N ILE A 103 4.18 -1.16 2.56
CA ILE A 103 4.36 0.14 3.21
C ILE A 103 3.70 1.28 2.43
N VAL A 104 3.09 2.19 3.18
CA VAL A 104 2.53 3.44 2.69
C VAL A 104 3.22 4.61 3.37
N GLY A 105 3.87 5.47 2.58
CA GLY A 105 4.43 6.73 3.04
C GLY A 105 3.43 7.86 2.91
N THR A 106 3.38 8.72 3.93
CA THR A 106 2.54 9.92 3.97
C THR A 106 3.37 11.15 4.34
N LEU A 107 3.01 12.28 3.74
CA LEU A 107 3.63 13.57 3.98
C LEU A 107 2.59 14.54 4.54
N ARG A 108 2.79 15.00 5.77
CA ARG A 108 1.97 16.04 6.37
C ARG A 108 2.67 17.39 6.23
N THR A 109 2.20 18.21 5.30
CA THR A 109 2.66 19.59 5.15
C THR A 109 1.74 20.51 5.97
N ALA A 110 2.28 21.14 7.01
CA ALA A 110 1.59 22.18 7.76
C ALA A 110 2.34 23.51 7.58
N ALA A 111 1.61 24.60 7.37
CA ALA A 111 2.21 25.91 7.15
C ALA A 111 3.12 26.31 8.33
N GLY A 112 4.40 26.53 8.05
CA GLY A 112 5.39 26.95 9.05
C GLY A 112 5.97 25.84 9.93
N LEU A 113 5.65 24.56 9.68
CA LEU A 113 6.29 23.42 10.33
C LEU A 113 7.11 22.60 9.31
N PRO A 114 8.22 21.96 9.74
CA PRO A 114 8.85 20.92 8.94
C PRO A 114 7.80 19.86 8.57
N ALA A 115 7.85 19.34 7.35
CA ALA A 115 6.93 18.29 6.95
C ALA A 115 7.13 17.08 7.88
N ALA A 116 6.07 16.68 8.57
CA ALA A 116 6.10 15.46 9.39
C ALA A 116 5.82 14.28 8.47
N GLN A 117 6.71 13.29 8.50
CA GLN A 117 6.61 12.10 7.67
C GLN A 117 6.15 10.93 8.53
N ARG A 118 5.18 10.19 8.01
CA ARG A 118 4.75 8.94 8.61
C ARG A 118 4.75 7.86 7.56
N SER A 119 5.31 6.72 7.91
CA SER A 119 5.17 5.51 7.12
C SER A 119 4.35 4.51 7.91
N TYR A 120 3.53 3.75 7.19
CA TYR A 120 2.64 2.76 7.76
C TYR A 120 2.94 1.43 7.09
N VAL A 121 3.39 0.45 7.88
CA VAL A 121 3.54 -0.93 7.44
C VAL A 121 2.23 -1.65 7.72
N LEU A 122 1.70 -2.32 6.70
CA LEU A 122 0.58 -3.26 6.82
C LEU A 122 1.13 -4.66 6.63
N PHE A 123 0.80 -5.55 7.56
CA PHE A 123 1.16 -6.96 7.44
C PHE A 123 0.24 -7.70 6.47
N GLY A 124 0.80 -8.63 5.72
CA GLY A 124 0.08 -9.59 4.90
C GLY A 124 -0.91 -10.42 5.73
N ASN A 125 -1.98 -10.91 5.11
CA ASN A 125 -3.00 -11.67 5.84
C ASN A 125 -3.73 -12.71 4.98
N ARG A 126 -3.46 -13.99 5.25
CA ARG A 126 -4.14 -15.14 4.61
C ARG A 126 -5.61 -15.29 4.98
N ASN A 127 -6.05 -14.66 6.07
CA ASN A 127 -7.45 -14.70 6.50
C ASN A 127 -8.31 -13.63 5.81
N GLY A 128 -7.70 -12.83 4.92
CA GLY A 128 -8.37 -11.79 4.16
C GLY A 128 -8.30 -10.42 4.82
N PHE A 129 -8.79 -9.43 4.07
CA PHE A 129 -8.76 -8.02 4.45
C PHE A 129 -10.17 -7.43 4.41
N ASP A 130 -10.40 -6.40 5.21
CA ASP A 130 -11.56 -5.53 5.01
C ASP A 130 -11.40 -4.77 3.69
N ALA A 131 -12.52 -4.44 3.04
CA ALA A 131 -12.51 -3.66 1.80
C ALA A 131 -11.82 -2.29 1.93
N ALA A 132 -11.80 -1.74 3.14
CA ALA A 132 -11.24 -0.44 3.46
C ALA A 132 -10.56 -0.46 4.82
N ILE A 133 -9.29 -0.06 4.84
CA ILE A 133 -8.46 -0.04 6.03
C ILE A 133 -7.96 1.39 6.24
N ALA A 134 -8.24 1.97 7.40
CA ALA A 134 -7.71 3.29 7.74
C ALA A 134 -6.24 3.16 8.17
N LEU A 135 -5.36 4.02 7.65
CA LEU A 135 -3.93 4.03 8.07
C LEU A 135 -3.78 4.25 9.58
N SER A 136 -4.67 5.04 10.18
CA SER A 136 -4.72 5.27 11.62
C SER A 136 -4.97 3.99 12.45
N ALA A 137 -5.45 2.90 11.83
CA ALA A 137 -5.66 1.62 12.49
C ALA A 137 -4.37 0.76 12.59
N LEU A 138 -3.30 1.13 11.89
CA LEU A 138 -2.04 0.38 11.82
C LEU A 138 -1.11 0.65 13.01
N GLY A 139 -1.59 0.38 14.22
CA GLY A 139 -0.86 0.58 15.47
C GLY A 139 -0.83 -0.66 16.38
N GLY A 140 -0.83 -1.86 15.81
CA GLY A 140 -1.05 -3.10 16.56
C GLY A 140 -0.69 -4.38 15.81
N THR A 141 -1.56 -5.38 15.84
CA THR A 141 -1.29 -6.73 15.30
C THR A 141 -1.38 -6.86 13.78
N VAL A 142 -1.92 -5.85 13.10
CA VAL A 142 -2.13 -5.83 11.64
C VAL A 142 -1.10 -4.97 10.91
N GLY A 143 -0.17 -4.37 11.65
CA GLY A 143 0.81 -3.44 11.11
C GLY A 143 1.22 -2.39 12.14
N PHE A 144 2.17 -1.53 11.75
CA PHE A 144 2.73 -0.51 12.63
C PHE A 144 3.05 0.79 11.90
N ARG A 145 3.15 1.87 12.66
CA ARG A 145 3.53 3.20 12.18
C ARG A 145 4.98 3.51 12.53
N ILE A 146 5.67 4.13 11.59
CA ILE A 146 7.01 4.71 11.74
C ILE A 146 6.85 6.23 11.63
N ASP A 147 7.18 6.96 12.70
CA ASP A 147 7.23 8.41 12.70
C ASP A 147 8.67 8.88 12.40
N GLY A 148 8.87 9.59 11.29
CA GLY A 148 10.17 10.17 10.92
C GLY A 148 10.32 11.59 11.46
N GLU A 149 11.48 11.91 12.06
CA GLU A 149 11.77 13.26 12.61
C GLU A 149 12.42 14.24 11.61
N ALA A 150 12.86 13.78 10.42
CA ALA A 150 13.57 14.61 9.43
C ALA A 150 12.67 15.02 8.24
N VAL A 151 13.12 16.03 7.48
CA VAL A 151 12.53 16.53 6.23
C VAL A 151 13.10 15.78 5.02
N GLY A 152 12.24 15.15 4.21
CA GLY A 152 12.57 14.36 3.02
C GLY A 152 11.33 13.69 2.42
N SER A 153 11.49 12.89 1.36
CA SER A 153 10.48 11.91 0.94
C SER A 153 10.88 10.59 1.60
N PRO A 154 10.00 9.83 2.29
CA PRO A 154 10.43 8.62 2.95
C PRO A 154 10.68 7.59 1.84
N THR A 155 11.94 7.42 1.47
CA THR A 155 12.33 6.29 0.63
C THR A 155 12.42 5.09 1.55
N VAL A 156 11.35 4.32 1.54
CA VAL A 156 11.29 3.02 2.20
C VAL A 156 11.34 1.95 1.12
N SER A 157 12.33 1.09 1.23
CA SER A 157 12.54 -0.04 0.32
C SER A 157 12.85 -1.26 1.14
N ALA A 158 12.33 -2.41 0.72
CA ALA A 158 12.86 -3.70 1.14
C ALA A 158 14.38 -3.69 0.89
N ALA A 159 15.15 -4.03 1.92
CA ALA A 159 16.58 -4.22 1.84
C ALA A 159 16.95 -5.70 1.58
N GLY A 160 15.95 -6.58 1.66
CA GLY A 160 16.15 -8.02 1.79
C GLY A 160 16.68 -8.38 3.18
N ASP A 161 16.99 -9.65 3.41
CA ASP A 161 17.67 -10.10 4.63
C ASP A 161 19.14 -9.64 4.63
N VAL A 162 19.41 -8.46 5.21
CA VAL A 162 20.76 -7.89 5.29
C VAL A 162 21.53 -8.46 6.48
N ASN A 163 20.84 -9.01 7.47
CA ASN A 163 21.45 -9.45 8.73
C ASN A 163 21.62 -10.99 8.82
N GLY A 164 20.98 -11.75 7.94
CA GLY A 164 21.07 -13.20 7.81
C GLY A 164 20.12 -13.99 8.71
N ASP A 165 19.03 -13.40 9.20
CA ASP A 165 18.06 -14.07 10.10
C ASP A 165 16.89 -14.72 9.37
N GLY A 166 16.82 -14.56 8.04
CA GLY A 166 15.78 -15.11 7.19
C GLY A 166 14.54 -14.23 7.07
N LEU A 167 14.53 -13.01 7.63
CA LEU A 167 13.47 -12.02 7.47
C LEU A 167 13.91 -10.87 6.55
N ASN A 168 12.98 -10.26 5.84
CA ASN A 168 13.32 -9.08 5.05
C ASN A 168 13.54 -7.86 5.98
N ASP A 169 14.70 -7.22 5.87
CA ASP A 169 14.99 -5.95 6.53
C ASP A 169 14.42 -4.77 5.71
N LEU A 170 14.16 -3.66 6.40
CA LEU A 170 13.68 -2.39 5.82
C LEU A 170 14.72 -1.28 5.98
N LEU A 171 14.97 -0.52 4.91
CA LEU A 171 15.66 0.77 4.98
C LEU A 171 14.63 1.89 5.05
N VAL A 172 14.81 2.81 6.00
CA VAL A 172 14.03 4.05 6.11
C VAL A 172 15.01 5.22 5.95
N GLY A 173 14.74 6.11 4.97
CA GLY A 173 15.53 7.33 4.69
C GLY A 173 14.86 8.62 5.12
#